data_AF-A0A523NA51-F1
#
_entry.id   AF-A0A523NA51-F1
#
_cell.length_a   1.000
_cell.length_b   1.000
_cell.length_c   1.000
_cell.angle_alpha   90.00
_cell.angle_beta   90.00
_cell.angle_gamma   90.00
#
_symmetry.space_group_name_H-M   'P 1'
#
loop_
_entity.id
_entity.type
_entity.pdbx_description
1 polymer ?
#
loop_
_entity_poly.entity_id
_entity_poly.type
_entity_poly.pdbx_seq_one_letter_code
_entity_poly.pdbx_strand_id
1 'polypeptide(L)'
;NHYLKDYMRRIKESNLKYKALSKEGWQTDRGRVYLIYGLPSDIDRYPNQTDTRPYEKWIYYDIEGGVQFIFGDVTGFSDYILLHSTKRGELRDDGWQRRIVIR
;
A
#
# COMPACT_ATOMS: atom_id res chain seq x y z
N ASN A 1 9.59 -18.04 21.46
CA ASN A 1 8.43 -17.44 20.77
C ASN A 1 8.90 -16.44 19.72
N HIS A 2 9.30 -16.92 18.53
CA HIS A 2 9.90 -16.13 17.44
C HIS A 2 8.82 -15.42 16.60
N TYR A 3 7.73 -16.13 16.29
CA TYR A 3 6.61 -15.61 15.50
C TYR A 3 5.98 -14.35 16.10
N LEU A 4 5.75 -14.34 17.42
CA LEU A 4 5.22 -13.16 18.10
C LEU A 4 6.18 -11.97 18.01
N LYS A 5 7.49 -12.21 18.13
CA LYS A 5 8.50 -11.15 18.03
C LYS A 5 8.52 -10.54 16.62
N ASP A 6 8.47 -11.37 15.59
CA ASP A 6 8.40 -10.90 14.20
C ASP A 6 7.11 -10.14 13.91
N TYR A 7 5.97 -10.66 14.37
CA TYR A 7 4.69 -9.99 14.21
C TYR A 7 4.69 -8.60 14.86
N MET A 8 5.16 -8.52 16.11
CA MET A 8 5.29 -7.25 16.84
C MET A 8 6.28 -6.30 16.18
N ARG A 9 7.38 -6.82 15.60
CA ARG A 9 8.33 -6.04 14.82
C ARG A 9 7.67 -5.43 13.58
N ARG A 10 6.93 -6.23 12.81
CA ARG A 10 6.22 -5.74 11.61
C ARG A 10 5.15 -4.71 11.96
N ILE A 11 4.44 -4.85 13.09
CA ILE A 11 3.50 -3.81 13.57
C ILE A 11 4.24 -2.49 13.80
N LYS A 12 5.38 -2.52 14.53
CA LYS A 12 6.17 -1.32 14.80
C LYS A 12 6.66 -0.66 13.51
N GLU A 13 7.22 -1.45 12.60
CA GLU A 13 7.67 -0.97 11.29
C GLU A 13 6.51 -0.38 10.47
N SER A 14 5.34 -1.02 10.51
CA SER A 14 4.13 -0.54 9.85
C SER A 14 3.71 0.83 10.41
N ASN A 15 3.73 1.00 11.73
CA ASN A 15 3.40 2.27 12.37
C ASN A 15 4.39 3.39 12.07
N LEU A 16 5.66 3.05 11.84
CA LEU A 16 6.66 4.04 11.45
C LEU A 16 6.52 4.46 9.99
N LYS A 17 6.22 3.52 9.08
CA LYS A 17 6.25 3.76 7.63
C LYS A 17 4.91 4.17 7.03
N TYR A 18 3.81 3.67 7.57
CA TYR A 18 2.49 3.72 6.92
C TYR A 18 1.44 4.43 7.76
N LYS A 19 1.84 5.23 8.75
CA LYS A 19 0.92 6.03 9.55
C LYS A 19 0.17 7.04 8.67
N ALA A 20 -1.13 7.16 8.89
CA ALA A 20 -1.97 8.21 8.31
C ALA A 20 -2.43 9.17 9.44
N LEU A 21 -3.01 10.32 9.09
CA LEU A 21 -3.47 11.28 10.11
C LEU A 21 -4.44 10.65 11.12
N SER A 22 -5.35 9.79 10.65
CA SER A 22 -6.44 9.22 11.46
C SER A 22 -6.24 7.74 11.82
N LYS A 23 -5.13 7.12 11.41
CA LYS A 23 -4.92 5.67 11.55
C LYS A 23 -3.48 5.34 11.92
N GLU A 24 -3.30 4.42 12.85
CA GLU A 24 -2.00 3.80 13.07
C GLU A 24 -1.61 2.98 11.84
N GLY A 25 -0.32 2.88 11.56
CA GLY A 25 0.15 2.35 10.29
C GLY A 25 -0.30 0.91 10.04
N TRP A 26 -0.39 0.06 11.08
CA TRP A 26 -0.90 -1.32 10.97
C TRP A 26 -2.37 -1.40 10.53
N GLN A 27 -3.15 -0.32 10.69
CA GLN A 27 -4.57 -0.24 10.32
C GLN A 27 -4.81 0.29 8.91
N THR A 28 -3.76 0.77 8.23
CA THR A 28 -3.84 1.24 6.85
C THR A 28 -3.77 0.08 5.86
N ASP A 29 -4.22 0.29 4.63
CA ASP A 29 -4.15 -0.75 3.60
C ASP A 29 -2.70 -1.14 3.27
N ARG A 30 -1.78 -0.15 3.23
CA ARG A 30 -0.34 -0.42 3.08
C ARG A 30 0.20 -1.26 4.24
N GLY A 31 -0.20 -0.94 5.47
CA GLY A 31 0.17 -1.72 6.66
C GLY A 31 -0.38 -3.13 6.64
N ARG A 32 -1.65 -3.32 6.27
CA ARG A 32 -2.26 -4.64 6.11
C ARG A 32 -1.51 -5.48 5.08
N VAL A 33 -1.26 -4.93 3.89
CA VAL A 33 -0.51 -5.61 2.82
C VAL A 33 0.90 -5.95 3.30
N TYR A 34 1.58 -5.03 4.00
CA TYR A 34 2.91 -5.29 4.58
C TYR A 34 2.90 -6.41 5.63
N LEU A 35 1.90 -6.45 6.50
CA LEU A 35 1.79 -7.49 7.53
C LEU A 35 1.58 -8.87 6.91
N ILE A 36 0.71 -8.96 5.89
CA ILE A 36 0.34 -10.21 5.22
C ILE A 36 1.45 -10.69 4.28
N TYR A 37 1.96 -9.83 3.41
CA TYR A 37 2.85 -10.21 2.32
C TYR A 37 4.33 -9.85 2.57
N GLY A 38 4.63 -9.07 3.60
CA GLY A 38 5.98 -8.60 3.89
C GLY A 38 6.41 -7.41 3.02
N LEU A 39 7.72 -7.17 2.98
CA LEU A 39 8.30 -6.08 2.17
C LEU A 39 8.04 -6.37 0.68
N PRO A 40 7.60 -5.37 -0.10
CA PRO A 40 7.62 -5.50 -1.54
C PRO A 40 9.05 -5.61 -2.07
N SER A 41 9.20 -6.26 -3.21
CA SER A 41 10.47 -6.35 -3.94
C SER A 41 10.91 -4.96 -4.39
N ASP A 42 9.97 -4.16 -4.92
CA ASP A 42 10.20 -2.78 -5.36
C ASP A 42 9.01 -1.88 -5.01
N ILE A 43 9.29 -0.57 -4.86
CA ILE A 43 8.28 0.46 -4.65
C ILE A 43 8.55 1.62 -5.62
N ASP A 44 7.65 1.80 -6.58
CA ASP A 44 7.59 3.00 -7.40
C ASP A 44 6.73 4.05 -6.70
N ARG A 45 7.32 5.21 -6.39
CA ARG A 45 6.63 6.31 -5.71
C ARG A 45 6.35 7.44 -6.66
N TYR A 46 5.10 7.85 -6.71
CA TYR A 46 4.62 8.98 -7.50
C TYR A 46 4.12 10.04 -6.52
N PRO A 47 4.94 11.06 -6.20
CA PRO A 47 4.53 12.13 -5.30
C PRO A 47 3.44 12.99 -5.96
N ASN A 48 3.06 14.11 -5.33
CA ASN A 48 2.11 15.04 -5.91
C ASN A 48 2.58 15.50 -7.29
N GLN A 49 1.70 15.36 -8.29
CA GLN A 49 1.91 15.84 -9.65
C GLN A 49 0.80 16.81 -10.03
N THR A 50 0.98 17.57 -11.12
CA THR A 50 -0.01 18.54 -11.59
C THR A 50 -1.38 17.89 -11.87
N ASP A 51 -1.37 16.71 -12.48
CA ASP A 51 -2.60 16.08 -13.00
C ASP A 51 -3.09 14.92 -12.14
N THR A 52 -2.29 14.47 -11.16
CA THR A 52 -2.61 13.30 -10.34
C THR A 52 -2.27 13.46 -8.87
N ARG A 53 -3.16 12.95 -8.02
CA ARG A 53 -2.91 12.68 -6.60
C ARG A 53 -1.77 11.68 -6.41
N PRO A 54 -1.06 11.73 -5.27
CA PRO A 54 0.12 10.90 -5.07
C PRO A 54 -0.28 9.44 -4.85
N TYR A 55 0.52 8.54 -5.40
CA TYR A 55 0.29 7.11 -5.33
C TYR A 55 1.60 6.33 -5.29
N GLU A 56 1.52 5.09 -4.80
CA GLU A 56 2.62 4.15 -4.76
C GLU A 56 2.21 2.87 -5.48
N LYS A 57 3.14 2.30 -6.24
CA LYS A 57 3.03 0.97 -6.82
C LYS A 57 4.03 0.06 -6.13
N TRP A 58 3.54 -0.94 -5.42
CA TRP A 58 4.33 -1.96 -4.76
C TRP A 58 4.37 -3.21 -5.63
N ILE A 59 5.55 -3.73 -5.88
CA ILE A 59 5.78 -4.87 -6.77
C ILE A 59 6.34 -6.02 -5.95
N TYR A 60 5.79 -7.22 -6.14
CA TYR A 60 6.27 -8.47 -5.55
C TYR A 60 6.53 -9.46 -6.68
N TYR A 61 7.81 -9.75 -6.96
CA TYR A 61 8.17 -10.68 -8.05
C TYR A 61 7.89 -12.14 -7.71
N ASP A 62 8.04 -12.52 -6.44
CA ASP A 62 7.97 -13.91 -6.00
C ASP A 62 6.54 -14.39 -5.67
N ILE A 63 5.55 -13.49 -5.70
CA ILE A 63 4.16 -13.82 -5.40
C ILE A 63 3.39 -14.01 -6.69
N GLU A 64 2.82 -15.20 -6.89
CA GLU A 64 1.98 -15.57 -8.05
C GLU A 64 2.61 -15.30 -9.43
N GLY A 65 3.95 -15.37 -9.53
CA GLY A 65 4.67 -15.07 -10.76
C GLY A 65 4.81 -13.58 -11.08
N GLY A 66 4.51 -12.72 -10.11
CA GLY A 66 4.59 -11.26 -10.22
C GLY A 66 3.24 -10.60 -9.96
N VAL A 67 3.12 -9.86 -8.86
CA VAL A 67 1.92 -9.07 -8.55
C VAL A 67 2.26 -7.64 -8.19
N GLN A 68 1.30 -6.76 -8.39
CA GLN A 68 1.39 -5.35 -8.02
C GLN A 68 0.20 -4.93 -7.16
N PHE A 69 0.45 -3.98 -6.27
CA PHE A 69 -0.56 -3.27 -5.49
C PHE A 69 -0.39 -1.78 -5.75
N ILE A 70 -1.50 -1.10 -5.98
CA ILE A 70 -1.54 0.34 -6.24
C ILE A 70 -2.26 1.00 -5.08
N PHE A 71 -1.57 1.88 -4.38
CA PHE A 71 -2.13 2.65 -3.27
C PHE A 71 -2.13 4.12 -3.61
N GLY A 72 -3.17 4.87 -3.28
CA GLY A 72 -3.19 6.31 -3.52
C GLY A 72 -3.81 7.09 -2.38
N ASP A 73 -3.24 8.26 -2.07
CA ASP A 73 -3.83 9.20 -1.13
C ASP A 73 -4.89 10.05 -1.85
N VAL A 74 -6.06 9.44 -2.05
CA VAL A 74 -7.20 10.13 -2.64
C VAL A 74 -7.89 11.09 -1.65
N THR A 75 -7.51 11.02 -0.37
CA THR A 75 -8.13 11.78 0.73
C THR A 75 -7.38 13.08 1.04
N GLY A 76 -6.08 13.15 0.73
CA GLY A 76 -5.20 14.25 1.10
C GLY A 76 -4.67 14.18 2.54
N PHE A 77 -4.92 13.07 3.26
CA PHE A 77 -4.59 12.90 4.68
C PHE A 77 -3.51 11.84 4.92
N SER A 78 -2.67 11.59 3.92
CA SER A 78 -1.65 10.54 3.92
C SER A 78 -2.19 9.12 4.11
N ASP A 79 -3.50 8.91 3.91
CA ASP A 79 -4.13 7.59 3.94
C ASP A 79 -4.13 6.99 2.54
N TYR A 80 -3.04 6.28 2.22
CA TYR A 80 -2.86 5.59 0.95
C TYR A 80 -3.68 4.30 0.96
N ILE A 81 -4.92 4.40 0.47
CA ILE A 81 -5.85 3.28 0.35
C ILE A 81 -5.51 2.41 -0.85
N LEU A 82 -5.82 1.12 -0.79
CA LEU A 82 -5.66 0.20 -1.92
C LEU A 82 -6.66 0.59 -3.02
N LEU A 83 -6.13 0.95 -4.19
CA LEU A 83 -6.92 1.30 -5.36
C LEU A 83 -7.07 0.11 -6.31
N HIS A 84 -6.02 -0.69 -6.48
CA HIS A 84 -5.99 -1.84 -7.39
C HIS A 84 -4.91 -2.85 -6.97
N SER A 85 -5.15 -4.13 -7.21
CA SER A 85 -4.15 -5.19 -7.11
C SER A 85 -4.34 -6.24 -8.20
N THR A 86 -3.23 -6.83 -8.66
CA THR A 86 -3.26 -8.03 -9.51
C THR A 86 -3.18 -9.32 -8.70
N LYS A 87 -2.96 -9.24 -7.38
CA LYS A 87 -2.95 -10.39 -6.48
C LYS A 87 -4.34 -11.03 -6.43
N ARG A 88 -4.44 -12.33 -6.67
CA ARG A 88 -5.72 -13.05 -6.53
C ARG A 88 -6.24 -12.93 -5.10
N GLY A 89 -7.53 -12.59 -4.97
CA GLY A 89 -8.23 -12.39 -3.70
C GLY A 89 -8.19 -10.97 -3.15
N GLU A 90 -7.44 -10.06 -3.79
CA GLU A 90 -7.36 -8.64 -3.39
C GLU A 90 -8.28 -7.76 -4.26
N LEU A 91 -8.47 -6.50 -3.84
CA LEU A 91 -9.28 -5.53 -4.58
C LEU A 91 -8.73 -5.35 -6.00
N ARG A 92 -9.58 -5.55 -7.01
CA ARG A 92 -9.27 -5.29 -8.41
C ARG A 92 -10.18 -4.22 -8.99
N ASP A 93 -9.59 -3.08 -9.34
CA ASP A 93 -10.23 -2.00 -10.13
C ASP A 93 -9.31 -1.67 -11.30
N ASP A 94 -9.62 -2.18 -12.49
CA ASP A 94 -8.77 -1.94 -13.68
C ASP A 94 -8.85 -0.47 -14.17
N GLY A 95 -9.83 0.30 -13.68
CA GLY A 95 -9.99 1.73 -13.98
C GLY A 95 -9.50 2.64 -12.86
N TRP A 96 -8.66 2.17 -11.94
CA TRP A 96 -8.26 2.89 -10.73
C TRP A 96 -7.64 4.27 -11.00
N GLN A 97 -7.01 4.48 -12.16
CA GLN A 97 -6.38 5.75 -12.53
C GLN A 97 -7.37 6.93 -12.46
N ARG A 98 -8.64 6.68 -12.80
CA ARG A 98 -9.70 7.72 -12.71
C ARG A 98 -9.89 8.26 -11.28
N ARG A 99 -9.45 7.52 -10.27
CA ARG A 99 -9.55 7.90 -8.85
C ARG A 99 -8.46 8.88 -8.41
N ILE A 100 -7.33 8.92 -9.12
CA ILE A 100 -6.20 9.81 -8.80
C ILE A 100 -6.15 11.06 -9.68
N VAL A 101 -6.81 11.08 -10.85
CA VAL A 101 -6.86 12.26 -11.71
C VAL A 101 -7.47 13.46 -10.96
N ILE A 102 -6.81 14.60 -11.09
CA ILE A 102 -7.29 15.91 -10.63
C ILE A 102 -8.06 16.54 -11.80
N ARG A 103 -9.27 17.04 -11.53
CA ARG A 103 -10.12 17.73 -12.51
C ARG A 103 -10.22 19.19 -12.16
#